data_AF-A0A2T6V0T1-F1
#
_entry.id   AF-A0A2T6V0T1-F1
#
_cell.length_a   1.000
_cell.length_b   1.000
_cell.length_c   1.000
_cell.angle_alpha   90.00
_cell.angle_beta   90.00
_cell.angle_gamma   90.00
#
_symmetry.space_group_name_H-M   'P 1'
#
loop_
_entity.id
_entity.type
_entity.pdbx_description
1 polymer ?
#
loop_
_entity_poly.entity_id
_entity_poly.type
_entity_poly.pdbx_seq_one_letter_code
_entity_poly.pdbx_strand_id
1 'polypeptide(L)'
;DEKSQHKNKDKALKILKARLYEKQIEEQQLANAKDRKEQVGSGDRSERIRTYNYPQNRLSEHRINLTLYSLEEIMLSGNLDEVINPLIAHAQSQFE
;
A
#
# COMPACT_ATOMS: atom_id res chain seq x y z
N ASP A 1 21.94 -3.31 41.51
CA ASP A 1 21.36 -4.53 42.08
C ASP A 1 20.87 -4.29 43.48
N GLU A 2 19.55 -4.34 43.66
CA GLU A 2 18.98 -4.37 45.00
C GLU A 2 19.07 -5.81 45.53
N LYS A 3 19.39 -5.98 46.82
CA LYS A 3 19.57 -7.30 47.47
C LYS A 3 18.30 -8.17 47.53
N SER A 4 17.15 -7.70 47.01
CA SER A 4 15.85 -8.38 47.10
C SER A 4 15.43 -9.02 45.78
N GLN A 5 15.16 -10.33 45.80
CA GLN A 5 14.73 -11.12 44.64
C GLN A 5 13.42 -10.60 44.03
N HIS A 6 12.46 -10.16 44.87
CA HIS A 6 11.17 -9.63 44.39
C HIS A 6 11.36 -8.38 43.53
N LYS A 7 12.19 -7.44 44.00
CA LYS A 7 12.49 -6.22 43.23
C LYS A 7 13.23 -6.52 41.93
N ASN A 8 14.14 -7.50 41.94
CA ASN A 8 14.83 -7.95 40.73
C ASN A 8 13.86 -8.62 39.73
N LYS A 9 12.92 -9.43 40.22
CA LYS A 9 11.88 -10.06 39.40
C LYS A 9 10.96 -9.02 38.76
N ASP A 10 10.49 -8.04 39.53
CA ASP A 10 9.61 -6.99 39.02
C ASP A 10 10.31 -6.14 37.94
N LYS A 11 11.58 -5.80 38.16
CA LYS A 11 12.41 -5.12 37.17
C LYS A 11 12.60 -5.97 35.91
N ALA A 12 12.88 -7.26 36.06
CA ALA A 12 13.05 -8.17 34.93
C ALA A 12 11.75 -8.32 34.10
N LEU A 13 10.60 -8.46 34.76
CA LEU A 13 9.30 -8.54 34.08
C LEU A 13 8.95 -7.24 33.34
N LYS A 14 9.25 -6.07 33.94
CA LYS A 14 9.07 -4.78 33.27
C LYS A 14 9.92 -4.66 32.00
N ILE A 15 11.20 -5.07 32.07
CA ILE A 15 12.10 -5.08 30.92
C ILE A 15 11.62 -6.09 29.87
N LEU A 16 11.22 -7.29 30.28
CA LEU A 16 10.72 -8.33 29.38
C LEU A 16 9.47 -7.85 28.62
N LYS A 17 8.51 -7.24 29.32
CA LYS A 17 7.30 -6.68 28.71
C LYS A 17 7.63 -5.61 27.67
N ALA A 18 8.55 -4.70 28.00
CA ALA A 18 8.98 -3.66 27.07
C ALA A 18 9.61 -4.27 25.81
N ARG A 19 10.53 -5.24 25.95
CA ARG A 19 11.17 -5.92 24.83
C ARG A 19 10.19 -6.71 23.94
N LEU A 20 9.23 -7.41 24.55
CA LEU A 20 8.21 -8.13 23.79
C LEU A 20 7.32 -7.18 23.00
N TYR A 21 6.96 -6.04 23.60
CA TYR A 21 6.18 -5.02 22.92
C TYR A 21 6.94 -4.35 21.77
N GLU A 22 8.22 -4.00 21.99
CA GLU A 22 9.09 -3.48 20.94
C GLU A 22 9.21 -4.46 19.76
N LYS A 23 9.41 -5.76 20.06
CA LYS A 23 9.47 -6.80 19.03
C LYS A 23 8.18 -6.89 18.21
N GLN A 24 7.01 -6.84 18.86
CA GLN A 24 5.72 -6.86 18.16
C GLN A 24 5.52 -5.63 17.26
N ILE A 25 5.92 -4.45 17.74
CA ILE A 25 5.87 -3.22 16.93
C ILE A 25 6.79 -3.36 15.71
N GLU A 26 8.01 -3.84 15.91
CA GLU A 26 8.98 -4.04 14.84
C GLU A 26 8.47 -5.02 13.79
N GLU A 27 7.92 -6.16 14.20
CA GLU A 27 7.29 -7.14 13.31
C GLU A 27 6.14 -6.53 12.50
N GLN A 28 5.27 -5.74 13.14
CA GLN A 28 4.17 -5.06 12.45
C GLN A 28 4.68 -4.01 11.46
N GLN A 29 5.71 -3.24 11.83
CA GLN A 29 6.31 -2.23 10.97
C GLN A 29 6.98 -2.86 9.75
N LEU A 30 7.69 -3.98 9.93
CA LEU A 30 8.32 -4.73 8.85
C LEU A 30 7.28 -5.30 7.89
N ALA A 31 6.18 -5.87 8.40
CA ALA A 31 5.08 -6.36 7.56
C ALA A 31 4.48 -5.21 6.72
N ASN A 32 4.12 -4.10 7.37
CA ASN A 32 3.56 -2.94 6.68
C ASN A 32 4.53 -2.33 5.66
N ALA A 33 5.83 -2.28 5.98
CA ALA A 33 6.85 -1.75 5.08
C ALA A 33 7.03 -2.65 3.86
N LYS A 34 6.94 -3.97 4.04
CA LYS A 34 6.97 -4.95 2.95
C LYS A 34 5.75 -4.77 2.04
N ASP A 35 4.54 -4.78 2.59
CA ASP A 35 3.30 -4.64 1.82
C ASP A 35 3.28 -3.32 1.04
N ARG A 36 3.69 -2.21 1.66
CA ARG A 36 3.81 -0.92 0.99
C ARG A 36 4.84 -0.96 -0.14
N LYS A 37 5.99 -1.61 0.07
CA LYS A 37 7.02 -1.73 -0.97
C LYS A 37 6.50 -2.50 -2.18
N GLU A 38 5.71 -3.55 -1.96
CA GLU A 38 5.08 -4.33 -3.02
C GLU A 38 4.01 -3.50 -3.78
N GLN A 39 3.22 -2.69 -3.07
CA GLN A 39 2.19 -1.84 -3.69
C GLN A 39 2.76 -0.66 -4.49
N VAL A 40 3.84 -0.04 -4.00
CA VAL A 40 4.45 1.14 -4.65
C VAL A 40 5.40 0.74 -5.78
N GLY A 41 6.03 -0.44 -5.68
CA GLY A 41 7.05 -0.89 -6.63
C GLY A 41 8.36 -0.12 -6.49
N SER A 42 9.12 -0.03 -7.59
CA SER A 42 10.39 0.70 -7.66
C SER A 42 10.22 2.19 -7.98
N GLY A 43 9.05 2.58 -8.50
CA GLY A 43 8.80 3.92 -9.02
C GLY A 43 9.40 4.17 -10.42
N ASP A 44 9.96 3.14 -11.06
CA ASP A 44 10.44 3.26 -12.43
C ASP A 44 9.29 3.49 -13.42
N ARG A 45 9.59 4.21 -14.50
CA ARG A 45 8.61 4.55 -15.55
C ARG A 45 8.09 3.32 -16.28
N SER A 46 8.84 2.22 -16.29
CA SER A 46 8.40 0.95 -16.89
C SER A 46 7.28 0.27 -16.10
N GLU A 47 7.19 0.52 -14.78
CA GLU A 47 6.21 -0.10 -13.88
C GLU A 47 4.89 0.70 -13.75
N ARG A 48 4.74 1.79 -14.51
CA ARG A 48 3.55 2.62 -14.44
C ARG A 48 2.28 1.85 -14.82
N ILE A 49 1.29 1.88 -13.95
CA ILE A 49 -0.03 1.32 -14.23
C ILE A 49 -0.88 2.23 -15.12
N ARG A 50 -0.63 3.55 -15.11
CA ARG A 50 -1.41 4.53 -15.87
C ARG A 50 -0.53 5.60 -16.50
N THR A 51 -1.01 6.21 -17.57
CA THR A 51 -0.40 7.38 -18.21
C THR A 51 -1.46 8.46 -18.43
N TYR A 52 -1.19 9.66 -17.92
CA TYR A 52 -2.05 10.84 -18.06
C TYR A 52 -1.41 11.78 -19.09
N ASN A 53 -2.08 12.03 -20.20
CA ASN A 53 -1.61 12.87 -21.30
C ASN A 53 -2.57 14.05 -21.52
N TYR A 54 -2.28 15.17 -20.87
CA TYR A 54 -3.11 16.38 -20.93
C TYR A 54 -3.21 17.01 -22.33
N PRO A 55 -2.12 17.18 -23.11
CA PRO A 55 -2.24 17.75 -24.46
C PRO A 55 -3.18 16.98 -25.40
N GLN A 56 -3.39 15.69 -25.15
CA GLN A 56 -4.28 14.82 -25.94
C GLN A 56 -5.58 14.46 -25.20
N ASN A 57 -5.83 15.09 -24.05
CA ASN A 57 -6.95 14.79 -23.14
C ASN A 57 -7.13 13.28 -22.87
N ARG A 58 -6.03 12.52 -22.73
CA ARG A 58 -6.05 11.06 -22.75
C ARG A 58 -5.52 10.42 -21.46
N LEU A 59 -6.25 9.43 -20.96
CA LEU A 59 -5.82 8.53 -19.91
C LEU A 59 -5.62 7.12 -20.50
N SER A 60 -4.47 6.50 -20.28
CA SER A 60 -4.22 5.10 -20.64
C SER A 60 -3.96 4.28 -19.38
N GLU A 61 -4.70 3.19 -19.20
CA GLU A 61 -4.57 2.20 -18.14
C GLU A 61 -3.92 0.93 -18.71
N HIS A 62 -2.69 0.66 -18.29
CA HIS A 62 -1.84 -0.39 -18.86
C HIS A 62 -2.18 -1.78 -18.34
N ARG A 63 -2.81 -1.90 -17.15
CA ARG A 63 -3.17 -3.22 -16.60
C ARG A 63 -4.18 -3.97 -17.47
N ILE A 64 -5.03 -3.24 -18.19
CA ILE A 64 -6.10 -3.80 -19.02
C ILE A 64 -6.11 -3.25 -20.45
N ASN A 65 -5.06 -2.52 -20.85
CA ASN A 65 -4.95 -1.86 -22.16
C ASN A 65 -6.14 -0.93 -22.50
N LEU A 66 -6.72 -0.26 -21.50
CA LEU A 66 -7.82 0.69 -21.69
C LEU A 66 -7.28 2.09 -22.01
N THR A 67 -7.89 2.78 -22.96
CA THR A 67 -7.56 4.17 -23.28
C THR A 67 -8.85 5.01 -23.38
N LEU A 68 -8.91 6.08 -22.61
CA LEU A 68 -10.02 7.03 -22.53
C LEU A 68 -9.56 8.42 -22.99
N TYR A 69 -10.43 9.15 -23.69
CA TYR A 69 -10.17 10.50 -24.20
C TYR A 69 -10.94 11.58 -23.41
N SER A 70 -11.17 11.31 -22.12
CA SER A 70 -11.96 12.11 -21.18
C SER A 70 -11.14 12.52 -19.95
N LEU A 71 -9.80 12.67 -20.07
CA LEU A 71 -8.91 12.91 -18.92
C LEU A 71 -9.33 14.09 -18.05
N GLU A 72 -9.62 15.24 -18.65
CA GLU A 72 -10.04 16.44 -17.92
C GLU A 72 -11.32 16.22 -17.14
N GLU A 73 -12.32 15.55 -17.72
CA GLU A 73 -13.57 15.22 -17.04
C GLU A 73 -13.32 14.27 -15.86
N ILE A 74 -12.54 13.21 -16.07
CA ILE A 74 -12.17 12.25 -15.02
C ILE A 74 -11.49 12.97 -13.85
N MET A 75 -10.58 13.90 -14.13
CA MET A 75 -9.78 14.58 -13.10
C MET A 75 -10.49 15.76 -12.43
N LEU A 76 -11.34 16.50 -13.14
CA LEU A 76 -12.01 17.69 -12.64
C LEU A 76 -13.38 17.38 -12.04
N SER A 77 -14.14 16.49 -12.68
CA SER A 77 -15.49 16.11 -12.27
C SER A 77 -15.50 14.86 -11.39
N GLY A 78 -14.38 14.14 -11.30
CA GLY A 78 -14.24 12.97 -10.43
C GLY A 78 -14.97 11.73 -10.95
N ASN A 79 -15.29 11.68 -12.25
CA ASN A 79 -15.94 10.54 -12.92
C ASN A 79 -14.96 9.35 -13.05
N LEU A 80 -14.56 8.77 -11.91
CA LEU A 80 -13.58 7.68 -11.83
C LEU A 80 -14.18 6.32 -12.20
N ASP A 81 -15.50 6.20 -12.26
CA ASP A 81 -16.21 4.97 -12.55
C ASP A 81 -15.84 4.42 -13.94
N GLU A 82 -15.55 5.29 -14.91
CA GLU A 82 -15.05 4.92 -16.24
C GLU A 82 -13.70 4.19 -16.21
N VAL A 83 -12.92 4.39 -15.14
CA VAL A 83 -11.62 3.74 -14.95
C VAL A 83 -11.75 2.54 -14.00
N ILE A 84 -12.50 2.68 -12.92
CA ILE A 84 -12.57 1.68 -11.85
C ILE A 84 -13.42 0.47 -12.25
N ASN A 85 -14.59 0.68 -12.86
CA ASN A 85 -15.49 -0.42 -13.19
C ASN A 85 -14.87 -1.42 -14.19
N PRO A 86 -14.19 -0.99 -15.28
CA PRO A 86 -13.48 -1.93 -16.15
C PRO A 86 -12.37 -2.71 -15.44
N LEU A 87 -11.67 -2.10 -14.48
CA LEU A 87 -10.65 -2.79 -13.69
C LEU A 87 -11.25 -3.86 -12.78
N ILE A 88 -12.39 -3.59 -12.13
CA ILE A 88 -13.10 -4.56 -11.30
C ILE A 88 -13.59 -5.72 -12.16
N ALA A 89 -14.23 -5.43 -13.30
CA ALA A 89 -14.73 -6.45 -14.21
C ALA A 89 -13.59 -7.34 -14.76
N HIS A 90 -12.46 -6.75 -15.11
CA HIS A 90 -11.28 -7.50 -15.52
C HIS A 90 -10.73 -8.36 -14.38
N ALA A 91 -10.63 -7.83 -13.17
CA ALA A 91 -10.17 -8.60 -12.02
C ALA A 91 -11.07 -9.81 -11.78
N GLN A 92 -12.40 -9.62 -11.81
CA GLN A 92 -13.38 -10.71 -11.65
C GLN A 92 -13.23 -11.80 -12.71
N SER A 93 -13.03 -11.43 -13.98
CA SER A 93 -12.89 -12.41 -15.07
C SER A 93 -11.56 -13.20 -15.04
N GLN A 94 -10.55 -12.72 -14.32
CA GLN A 94 -9.31 -13.48 -14.12
C GLN A 94 -9.42 -14.53 -12.99
N PHE A 95 -10.46 -14.44 -12.15
CA PHE A 95 -10.70 -15.39 -11.05
C PHE A 95 -11.72 -16.49 -11.39
N GLU A 96 -12.42 -16.36 -12.52
CA GLU A 96 -13.27 -17.40 -13.11
C GLU A 96 -12.47 -18.33 -14.02
#